data_AF-A0A5J6Q8T7-F1
#
_entry.id   AF-A0A5J6Q8T7-F1
#
_cell.length_a   1.000
_cell.length_b   1.000
_cell.length_c   1.000
_cell.angle_alpha   90.00
_cell.angle_beta   90.00
_cell.angle_gamma   90.00
#
_symmetry.space_group_name_H-M   'P 1'
#
loop_
_entity.id
_entity.type
_entity.pdbx_description
1 polymer ?
#
loop_
_entity_poly.entity_id
_entity_poly.type
_entity_poly.pdbx_seq_one_letter_code
_entity_poly.pdbx_strand_id
1 'polypeptide(L)' 'MPPTPDGIELSLVVPDGPLRPAVLSALAAHGEPLRWAITACTPDPASGGRRLTVEAVILRPA' A
#
# COMPACT_ATOMS: atom_id res chain seq x y z
N MET A 1 -5.50 19.26 -17.07
CA MET A 1 -6.41 18.11 -16.84
C MET A 1 -6.45 17.88 -15.34
N PRO A 2 -7.62 17.75 -14.69
CA PRO A 2 -7.66 17.46 -13.26
C PRO A 2 -7.07 16.07 -13.00
N PRO A 3 -6.35 15.87 -11.88
CA PRO A 3 -5.83 14.57 -11.52
C PRO A 3 -7.00 13.59 -11.29
N THR A 4 -6.88 12.38 -11.83
CA THR A 4 -7.95 11.37 -11.79
C THR A 4 -7.68 10.37 -10.67
N PRO A 5 -8.66 10.12 -9.77
CA PRO A 5 -8.51 9.09 -8.76
C PRO A 5 -8.53 7.70 -9.40
N ASP A 6 -7.61 6.84 -8.99
CA ASP A 6 -7.45 5.49 -9.53
C ASP A 6 -7.37 4.48 -8.37
N GLY A 7 -8.14 3.39 -8.48
CA GLY A 7 -8.17 2.32 -7.48
C GLY A 7 -7.12 1.27 -7.78
N ILE A 8 -6.22 1.01 -6.83
CA ILE A 8 -5.17 0.01 -6.94
C ILE A 8 -5.24 -1.00 -5.80
N GLU A 9 -4.82 -2.22 -6.09
CA GLU A 9 -4.50 -3.25 -5.09
C GLU A 9 -3.00 -3.51 -5.10
N LEU A 10 -2.40 -3.59 -3.92
CA LEU A 10 -0.96 -3.73 -3.75
C LEU A 10 -0.65 -4.82 -2.73
N SER A 11 0.17 -5.79 -3.12
CA SER A 11 0.70 -6.81 -2.22
C SER A 11 2.11 -6.42 -1.81
N LEU A 12 2.34 -6.19 -0.51
CA LEU A 12 3.64 -5.79 0.03
C LEU A 12 4.10 -6.76 1.13
N VAL A 13 5.40 -7.06 1.14
CA VAL A 13 6.04 -7.78 2.24
C VAL A 13 6.74 -6.76 3.12
N VAL A 14 6.35 -6.70 4.39
CA VAL A 14 6.91 -5.79 5.38
C VAL A 14 7.60 -6.57 6.50
N PRO A 15 8.77 -6.11 6.97
CA PRO A 15 9.38 -6.67 8.17
C PRO A 15 8.50 -6.38 9.40
N ASP A 16 8.81 -7.04 10.52
CA ASP A 16 8.13 -6.75 11.77
C ASP A 16 8.40 -5.29 12.21
N GLY A 17 7.33 -4.53 12.50
CA GLY A 17 7.42 -3.10 12.73
C GLY A 17 6.13 -2.33 12.39
N PRO A 18 6.18 -0.99 12.38
CA PRO A 18 5.00 -0.16 12.12
C PRO A 18 4.55 -0.26 10.65
N LEU A 19 3.30 -0.69 10.44
CA LEU A 19 2.77 -0.94 9.10
C LEU A 19 2.53 0.37 8.31
N ARG A 20 2.04 1.41 8.98
CA ARG A 20 1.66 2.68 8.34
C ARG A 20 2.78 3.31 7.49
N PRO A 21 4.01 3.52 7.99
CA PRO A 21 5.07 4.11 7.17
C PRO A 21 5.44 3.22 5.96
N ALA A 22 5.44 1.90 6.12
CA ALA A 22 5.73 0.97 5.02
C ALA A 22 4.65 1.02 3.93
N VAL A 23 3.37 1.01 4.34
CA VAL A 23 2.23 1.13 3.41
C VAL A 23 2.26 2.47 2.69
N LEU A 24 2.43 3.59 3.41
CA LEU A 24 2.48 4.92 2.79
C LEU A 24 3.66 5.06 1.83
N SER A 25 4.83 4.52 2.17
CA SER A 25 6.00 4.53 1.29
C SER A 25 5.76 3.70 0.02
N ALA A 26 5.07 2.56 0.13
CA ALA A 26 4.72 1.74 -1.03
C ALA A 26 3.69 2.44 -1.93
N LEU A 27 2.64 3.04 -1.34
CA LEU A 27 1.61 3.76 -2.09
C LEU A 27 2.17 5.03 -2.77
N ALA A 28 3.14 5.71 -2.15
CA ALA A 28 3.78 6.90 -2.71
C ALA A 28 4.48 6.65 -4.05
N ALA A 29 4.90 5.40 -4.34
CA ALA A 29 5.44 5.03 -5.65
C ALA A 29 4.41 5.09 -6.78
N HIS A 30 3.11 5.07 -6.44
CA HIS A 30 2.00 5.12 -7.40
C HIS A 30 1.35 6.51 -7.49
N GLY A 31 1.52 7.35 -6.46
CA GLY A 31 0.96 8.70 -6.37
C GLY A 31 0.56 9.05 -4.93
N GLU A 32 -0.29 10.06 -4.77
CA GLU A 32 -0.74 10.50 -3.44
C GLU A 32 -1.96 9.66 -2.97
N PRO A 33 -1.87 8.89 -1.88
CA PRO A 33 -2.99 8.08 -1.41
C PRO A 33 -4.07 8.94 -0.75
N LEU A 34 -5.29 8.92 -1.29
CA LEU A 34 -6.45 9.61 -0.72
C LEU A 34 -7.13 8.76 0.36
N ARG A 35 -7.27 7.46 0.09
CA ARG A 35 -7.84 6.45 1.00
C ARG A 35 -7.10 5.14 0.78
N TRP A 36 -6.86 4.41 1.85
CA TRP A 36 -6.34 3.05 1.75
C TRP A 36 -6.83 2.20 2.92
N ALA A 37 -6.84 0.88 2.71
CA ALA A 37 -7.18 -0.11 3.72
C ALA A 37 -6.32 -1.36 3.53
N ILE A 38 -5.85 -1.94 4.63
CA ILE A 38 -5.26 -3.28 4.62
C ILE A 38 -6.42 -4.28 4.61
N THR A 39 -6.51 -5.10 3.57
CA THR A 39 -7.61 -6.05 3.37
C THR A 39 -7.21 -7.49 3.68
N ALA A 40 -5.91 -7.79 3.65
CA ALA A 40 -5.36 -9.04 4.16
C ALA A 40 -4.00 -8.81 4.85
N CYS A 41 -3.72 -9.63 5.86
CA CYS A 41 -2.44 -9.67 6.55
C CYS A 41 -2.11 -11.13 6.89
N THR A 42 -1.05 -11.68 6.28
CA THR A 42 -0.61 -13.05 6.51
C THR A 42 0.87 -13.06 6.90
N PRO A 43 1.30 -13.93 7.82
CA PRO A 43 2.73 -14.09 8.10
C PRO A 43 3.49 -14.55 6.85
N ASP A 44 4.67 -13.98 6.61
CA ASP A 44 5.58 -14.38 5.52
C ASP A 44 6.82 -15.06 6.15
N PRO A 45 6.82 -16.41 6.24
CA PRO A 45 7.88 -17.15 6.93
C PRO A 45 9.24 -17.09 6.21
N ALA A 46 9.25 -16.74 4.93
CA ALA A 46 10.48 -16.59 4.16
C ALA A 46 11.27 -15.32 4.53
N SER A 47 10.55 -14.24 4.86
CA SER A 47 11.15 -12.94 5.21
C SER A 47 11.14 -12.63 6.71
N GLY A 48 10.53 -13.50 7.53
CA GLY A 48 10.29 -13.24 8.95
C GLY A 48 9.34 -12.06 9.20
N GLY A 49 8.52 -11.72 8.20
CA GLY A 49 7.68 -10.52 8.16
C GLY A 49 6.21 -10.86 7.95
N ARG A 50 5.47 -9.90 7.40
CA ARG A 50 4.04 -10.04 7.07
C ARG A 50 3.83 -9.62 5.63
N ARG A 51 3.04 -10.39 4.91
CA ARG A 51 2.50 -10.01 3.61
C ARG A 51 1.16 -9.31 3.84
N LEU A 52 1.04 -8.10 3.35
CA LEU A 52 -0.17 -7.30 3.39
C LEU A 52 -0.74 -7.17 1.99
N THR A 53 -2.06 -7.27 1.87
CA THR A 53 -2.80 -6.78 0.72
C THR A 53 -3.42 -5.44 1.11
N VAL A 54 -3.19 -4.42 0.29
CA VAL A 54 -3.68 -3.06 0.50
C VAL A 54 -4.45 -2.62 -0.72
N GLU A 55 -5.70 -2.23 -0.51
CA GLU A 55 -6.49 -1.52 -1.50
C GLU A 55 -6.39 -0.01 -1.24
N ALA A 56 -6.12 0.76 -2.28
CA ALA A 56 -5.95 2.20 -2.18
C ALA A 56 -6.57 2.95 -3.35
N VAL A 57 -7.08 4.16 -3.07
CA VAL A 57 -7.41 5.16 -4.08
C VAL A 57 -6.26 6.16 -4.12
N ILE A 58 -5.61 6.26 -5.26
CA ILE A 58 -4.44 7.11 -5.49
C ILE A 58 -4.83 8.28 -6.39
N LEU A 59 -4.36 9.48 -6.06
CA LEU A 59 -4.35 10.61 -6.96
C LEU A 59 -3.05 10.60 -7.75
N ARG A 60 -3.14 10.34 -9.06
CA ARG A 60 -1.95 10.43 -9.93
C ARG A 60 -1.68 11.88 -10.33
N PRO A 61 -0.42 12.34 -10.34
CA PRO A 61 -0.08 13.60 -10.98
C PRO A 61 -0.40 13.51 -12.49
N ALA A 62 -0.85 14.64 -13.06
CA ALA A 62 -1.26 14.76 -14.46
C ALA A 62 -0.09 14.71 -15.45
#